data_AF-J7HBB5-F1
#
_entry.id   AF-J7HBB5-F1
#
_cell.length_a   1.000
_cell.length_b   1.000
_cell.length_c   1.000
_cell.angle_alpha   90.00
_cell.angle_beta   90.00
_cell.angle_gamma   90.00
#
_symmetry.space_group_name_H-M   'P 1'
#
loop_
_entity.id
_entity.type
_entity.pdbx_description
1 polymer ?
#
loop_
_entity_poly.entity_id
_entity_poly.type
_entity_poly.pdbx_seq_one_letter_code
_entity_poly.pdbx_strand_id
1 'polypeptide(L)'
;MEGCRKQSWPSDLAYCKFKVTHWPKEDYGNFFNGDSYIILNTYKDPEGDELLYDVHFWIGQYSTQDEYGTAAYKTVELDTFLDDKPVQHREVMDYESDLFKSYFDTIVKMEGGADTGFRHVVPTEYPTRLLHFKGSRK
;
A
#
# COMPACT_ATOMS: atom_id res chain seq x y z
N MET A 1 27.57 -25.42 9.28
CA MET A 1 27.18 -24.92 10.61
C MET A 1 26.93 -23.43 10.44
N GLU A 2 25.75 -22.84 10.55
CA GLU A 2 24.36 -23.23 10.84
C GLU A 2 23.53 -22.18 10.06
N GLY A 3 22.51 -22.53 9.27
CA GLY A 3 21.23 -23.01 9.77
C GLY A 3 20.18 -21.90 9.65
N CYS A 4 19.92 -21.40 8.43
CA CYS A 4 18.69 -20.65 8.17
C CYS A 4 17.53 -21.64 8.35
N ARG A 5 16.84 -21.54 9.50
CA ARG A 5 15.74 -22.43 9.86
C ARG A 5 14.70 -22.40 8.75
N LYS A 6 14.60 -23.51 8.02
CA LYS A 6 13.40 -23.86 7.25
C LYS A 6 12.28 -24.06 8.26
N GLN A 7 11.52 -23.01 8.51
CA GLN A 7 10.20 -23.16 9.11
C GLN A 7 9.25 -23.36 7.92
N SER A 8 8.81 -24.61 7.77
CA SER A 8 7.78 -25.01 6.84
C SER A 8 6.49 -24.31 7.20
N TRP A 9 6.10 -23.32 6.40
CA TRP A 9 4.75 -22.77 6.43
C TRP A 9 4.00 -23.28 5.20
N PRO A 10 2.70 -23.64 5.33
CA PRO A 10 1.88 -24.05 4.20
C PRO A 10 1.90 -22.95 3.15
N SER A 11 1.79 -23.35 1.89
CA SER A 11 1.47 -22.45 0.78
C SER A 11 0.28 -21.58 1.17
N ASP A 12 0.54 -20.34 1.58
CA ASP A 12 -0.31 -19.15 1.41
C ASP A 12 0.28 -17.98 2.23
N LEU A 13 0.58 -16.90 1.50
CA LEU A 13 0.80 -15.51 1.93
C LEU A 13 1.95 -15.14 2.90
N ALA A 14 2.86 -14.30 2.39
CA ALA A 14 2.98 -12.87 2.72
C ALA A 14 4.41 -12.36 2.49
N TYR A 15 4.68 -11.62 1.40
CA TYR A 15 5.81 -10.66 1.33
C TYR A 15 5.79 -9.73 0.10
N CYS A 16 6.10 -8.44 0.35
CA CYS A 16 6.96 -7.53 -0.43
C CYS A 16 6.37 -6.57 -1.50
N LYS A 17 6.56 -5.27 -1.21
CA LYS A 17 7.01 -4.20 -2.13
C LYS A 17 6.20 -3.97 -3.41
N PHE A 18 5.29 -2.99 -3.34
CA PHE A 18 4.67 -2.31 -4.50
C PHE A 18 3.89 -3.21 -5.47
N LYS A 19 3.55 -4.44 -5.07
CA LYS A 19 2.74 -5.36 -5.87
C LYS A 19 1.31 -5.39 -5.35
N VAL A 20 0.37 -5.03 -6.21
CA VAL A 20 -1.05 -5.26 -5.97
C VAL A 20 -1.26 -6.77 -5.94
N THR A 21 -1.66 -7.28 -4.77
CA THR A 21 -1.96 -8.70 -4.58
C THR A 21 -3.45 -8.85 -4.30
N HIS A 22 -4.02 -9.95 -4.79
CA HIS A 22 -5.43 -10.23 -4.52
C HIS A 22 -5.60 -10.60 -3.05
N TRP A 23 -6.51 -9.89 -2.37
CA TRP A 23 -6.86 -10.16 -0.98
C TRP A 23 -7.83 -11.35 -0.91
N PRO A 24 -7.65 -12.32 0.00
CA PRO A 24 -8.59 -13.44 0.15
C PRO A 24 -10.00 -12.93 0.43
N LYS A 25 -11.03 -13.57 -0.16
CA LYS A 25 -12.43 -13.16 0.03
C LYS A 25 -12.89 -13.32 1.48
N GLU A 26 -12.32 -14.28 2.20
CA GLU A 26 -12.62 -14.50 3.63
C GLU A 26 -12.15 -13.34 4.51
N ASP A 27 -11.15 -12.59 4.06
CA ASP A 27 -10.54 -11.49 4.80
C ASP A 27 -11.10 -10.12 4.41
N TYR A 28 -12.18 -10.07 3.62
CA TYR A 28 -12.80 -8.81 3.22
C TYR A 28 -13.35 -8.09 4.46
N GLY A 29 -12.94 -6.85 4.66
CA GLY A 29 -13.28 -6.06 5.84
C GLY A 29 -12.20 -6.06 6.93
N ASN A 30 -11.17 -6.92 6.83
CA ASN A 30 -10.02 -6.92 7.73
C ASN A 30 -8.90 -6.04 7.16
N PHE A 31 -8.60 -4.92 7.80
CA PHE A 31 -7.58 -3.97 7.36
C PHE A 31 -6.48 -3.80 8.40
N PHE A 32 -5.22 -3.83 7.97
CA PHE A 32 -4.06 -3.54 8.80
C PHE A 32 -3.80 -2.02 8.83
N ASN A 33 -3.64 -1.46 10.04
CA ASN A 33 -3.45 -0.02 10.21
C ASN A 33 -2.10 0.51 9.74
N GLY A 34 -1.13 -0.36 9.47
CA GLY A 34 0.16 -0.05 8.86
C GLY A 34 0.18 -0.12 7.34
N ASP A 35 -0.90 -0.56 6.70
CA ASP A 35 -0.95 -0.77 5.25
C ASP A 35 -1.91 0.21 4.54
N SER A 36 -1.79 0.26 3.21
CA SER A 36 -2.74 0.94 2.32
C SER A 36 -3.37 -0.07 1.35
N TYR A 37 -4.66 0.07 1.10
CA TYR A 37 -5.45 -0.86 0.28
C TYR A 37 -6.13 -0.15 -0.89
N ILE A 38 -6.34 -0.87 -1.97
CA ILE A 38 -7.16 -0.42 -3.12
C ILE A 38 -8.33 -1.38 -3.25
N ILE A 39 -9.54 -0.83 -3.28
CA ILE A 39 -10.79 -1.57 -3.39
C ILE A 39 -11.50 -1.05 -4.65
N LEU A 40 -11.81 -1.96 -5.57
CA LEU A 40 -12.61 -1.66 -6.76
C LEU A 40 -14.00 -2.28 -6.56
N ASN A 41 -15.02 -1.44 -6.52
CA ASN A 41 -16.41 -1.85 -6.61
C ASN A 41 -16.91 -1.67 -8.05
N THR A 42 -17.52 -2.71 -8.60
CA THR A 42 -18.08 -2.69 -9.96
C THR A 42 -19.55 -3.04 -9.87
N TYR A 43 -20.41 -2.18 -10.41
CA TYR A 43 -21.86 -2.34 -10.39
C TYR A 43 -22.46 -1.97 -11.74
N LYS A 44 -23.70 -2.40 -11.97
CA LYS A 44 -24.44 -2.05 -13.19
C LYS A 44 -25.21 -0.77 -12.99
N ASP A 45 -25.23 0.07 -14.01
CA ASP A 45 -26.10 1.22 -14.06
C ASP A 45 -27.58 0.76 -13.95
N PRO A 46 -28.37 1.29 -12.99
CA PRO A 46 -29.79 1.00 -12.90
C PRO A 46 -30.60 1.39 -14.15
N GLU A 47 -30.13 2.37 -14.91
CA GLU A 47 -30.83 2.95 -16.07
C GLU A 47 -30.25 2.50 -17.43
N GLY A 48 -29.13 1.76 -17.42
CA GLY A 48 -28.39 1.34 -18.62
C GLY A 48 -27.86 -0.10 -18.54
N ASP A 49 -27.11 -0.50 -19.58
CA ASP A 49 -26.36 -1.78 -19.59
C ASP A 49 -24.85 -1.54 -19.41
N GLU A 50 -24.46 -0.33 -19.00
CA GLU A 50 -23.08 0.02 -18.73
C GLU A 50 -22.67 -0.39 -17.30
N LEU A 51 -21.39 -0.75 -17.16
CA LEU A 51 -20.77 -1.00 -15.85
C LEU A 51 -20.17 0.30 -15.33
N LEU A 52 -20.53 0.63 -14.10
CA LEU A 52 -19.98 1.73 -13.32
C LEU A 52 -18.97 1.18 -12.31
N TYR A 53 -18.03 2.04 -11.93
CA TYR A 53 -16.89 1.67 -11.11
C TYR A 53 -16.69 2.71 -10.01
N ASP A 54 -16.47 2.26 -8.79
CA ASP A 54 -15.98 3.08 -7.69
C ASP A 54 -14.64 2.51 -7.23
N VAL A 55 -13.59 3.33 -7.26
CA VAL A 55 -12.26 2.95 -6.77
C VAL A 55 -12.00 3.66 -5.46
N HIS A 56 -11.86 2.90 -4.38
CA HIS A 56 -11.55 3.41 -3.06
C HIS A 56 -10.09 3.08 -2.73
N PHE A 57 -9.35 4.08 -2.26
CA PHE A 57 -8.04 3.85 -1.67
C PHE A 57 -8.12 4.11 -0.17
N TRP A 58 -7.90 3.07 0.63
CA TRP A 58 -7.92 3.12 2.08
C TRP A 58 -6.51 3.30 2.63
N ILE A 59 -6.34 4.25 3.55
CA ILE A 59 -5.06 4.60 4.15
C ILE A 59 -5.11 4.30 5.66
N GLY A 60 -4.25 3.37 6.09
CA GLY A 60 -4.04 3.09 7.50
C GLY A 60 -3.35 4.24 8.23
N GLN A 61 -3.66 4.39 9.52
CA GLN A 61 -3.11 5.46 10.37
C GLN A 61 -1.58 5.46 10.44
N TYR A 62 -0.96 4.28 10.39
CA TYR A 62 0.48 4.08 10.46
C TYR A 62 1.10 3.76 9.10
N SER A 63 0.32 3.85 8.02
CA SER A 63 0.84 3.65 6.67
C SER A 63 1.83 4.75 6.30
N THR A 64 2.91 4.34 5.66
CA THR A 64 4.01 5.22 5.29
C THR A 64 3.71 6.03 4.04
N GLN A 65 4.48 7.12 3.86
CA GLN A 65 4.27 8.04 2.75
C GLN A 65 4.36 7.39 1.38
N ASP A 66 5.24 6.40 1.28
CA ASP A 66 5.41 5.62 0.08
C ASP A 66 4.28 4.65 -0.23
N GLU A 67 3.68 4.06 0.78
CA GLU A 67 2.58 3.11 0.63
C GLU A 67 1.32 3.81 0.11
N TYR A 68 0.91 4.91 0.74
CA TYR A 68 -0.24 5.65 0.23
C TYR A 68 0.07 6.33 -1.12
N GLY A 69 1.31 6.78 -1.35
CA GLY A 69 1.72 7.36 -2.63
C GLY A 69 1.67 6.34 -3.77
N THR A 70 2.04 5.09 -3.47
CA THR A 70 1.91 3.97 -4.40
C THR A 70 0.46 3.62 -4.65
N ALA A 71 -0.36 3.54 -3.60
CA ALA A 71 -1.78 3.24 -3.74
C ALA A 71 -2.49 4.28 -4.62
N ALA A 72 -2.18 5.56 -4.43
CA ALA A 72 -2.71 6.65 -5.25
C ALA A 72 -2.24 6.53 -6.71
N TYR A 73 -0.95 6.31 -6.95
CA TYR A 73 -0.43 6.13 -8.32
C TYR A 73 -1.08 4.93 -9.02
N LYS A 74 -1.28 3.82 -8.32
CA LYS A 74 -1.93 2.62 -8.85
C LYS A 74 -3.42 2.80 -9.09
N THR A 75 -4.09 3.62 -8.27
CA THR A 75 -5.48 4.02 -8.50
C THR A 75 -5.63 4.80 -9.80
N VAL A 76 -4.72 5.73 -10.08
CA VAL A 76 -4.70 6.48 -11.35
C VAL A 76 -4.42 5.57 -12.55
N GLU A 77 -3.49 4.62 -12.41
CA GLU A 77 -3.21 3.63 -13.48
C GLU A 77 -4.45 2.78 -13.78
N LEU A 78 -5.21 2.39 -12.75
CA LEU A 78 -6.46 1.65 -12.88
C LEU A 78 -7.58 2.49 -13.50
N ASP A 79 -7.67 3.77 -13.13
CA ASP A 79 -8.64 4.72 -13.66
C ASP A 79 -8.47 4.90 -15.18
N THR A 80 -7.23 5.12 -15.63
CA THR A 80 -6.90 5.19 -17.06
C THR A 80 -7.17 3.87 -17.79
N PHE A 81 -6.98 2.72 -17.13
CA PHE A 81 -7.32 1.42 -17.72
C PHE A 81 -8.83 1.21 -17.91
N LEU A 82 -9.65 1.88 -17.09
CA LEU A 82 -11.12 1.82 -17.13
C LEU A 82 -11.72 3.02 -17.89
N ASP A 83 -10.94 3.63 -18.80
CA ASP A 83 -11.33 4.77 -19.65
C ASP A 83 -11.83 5.99 -18.85
N ASP A 84 -11.22 6.28 -17.70
CA ASP A 84 -11.54 7.41 -16.80
C ASP A 84 -13.03 7.43 -16.35
N LYS A 85 -13.68 6.27 -16.37
CA LYS A 85 -15.06 6.07 -15.88
C LYS A 85 -15.18 5.95 -14.36
N PRO A 86 -14.21 5.38 -13.62
CA PRO A 86 -14.36 5.19 -12.19
C PRO A 86 -14.43 6.50 -11.37
N VAL A 87 -15.22 6.48 -10.30
CA VAL A 87 -15.17 7.53 -9.28
C VAL A 87 -14.13 7.16 -8.23
N GLN A 88 -13.18 8.06 -7.98
CA GLN A 88 -12.10 7.83 -7.01
C GLN A 88 -12.48 8.36 -5.62
N HIS A 89 -12.37 7.52 -4.59
CA HIS A 89 -12.71 7.82 -3.20
C HIS A 89 -11.50 7.65 -2.29
N ARG A 90 -11.21 8.67 -1.48
CA ARG A 90 -10.16 8.63 -0.47
C ARG A 90 -10.73 8.21 0.87
N GLU A 91 -10.34 7.03 1.34
CA GLU A 91 -10.78 6.50 2.63
C GLU A 91 -9.64 6.56 3.63
N VAL A 92 -9.86 7.20 4.78
CA VAL A 92 -8.88 7.25 5.88
C VAL A 92 -9.41 6.44 7.03
N MET A 93 -8.53 5.68 7.68
CA MET A 93 -8.86 4.97 8.91
C MET A 93 -9.64 5.86 9.90
N ASP A 94 -10.81 5.37 10.31
CA ASP A 94 -11.78 6.03 11.24
C ASP A 94 -12.62 7.17 10.63
N TYR A 95 -12.35 7.56 9.38
CA TYR A 95 -13.09 8.57 8.64
C TYR A 95 -13.57 8.04 7.29
N GLU A 96 -13.89 6.75 7.23
CA GLU A 96 -14.36 6.11 5.99
C GLU A 96 -15.78 6.59 5.64
N SER A 97 -16.04 6.72 4.34
CA SER A 97 -17.33 7.10 3.77
C SER A 97 -18.41 6.05 4.07
N ASP A 98 -19.67 6.48 4.12
CA ASP A 98 -20.79 5.55 4.32
C ASP A 98 -20.93 4.57 3.15
N LEU A 99 -20.54 5.00 1.94
CA LEU A 99 -20.48 4.15 0.76
C LEU A 99 -19.46 3.03 0.95
N PHE A 100 -18.23 3.35 1.38
CA PHE A 100 -17.20 2.34 1.65
C PHE A 100 -17.62 1.35 2.73
N LYS A 101 -18.24 1.85 3.81
CA LYS A 101 -18.77 1.02 4.89
C LYS A 101 -19.87 0.08 4.40
N SER A 102 -20.65 0.48 3.40
CA SER A 102 -21.74 -0.34 2.85
C SER A 102 -21.26 -1.61 2.14
N TYR A 103 -19.98 -1.68 1.74
CA TYR A 103 -19.43 -2.84 1.05
C TYR A 103 -19.08 -4.00 1.99
N PHE A 104 -18.92 -3.74 3.27
CA PHE A 104 -18.48 -4.72 4.25
C PHE A 104 -19.51 -4.83 5.37
N ASP A 105 -19.94 -6.06 5.67
CA ASP A 105 -20.83 -6.29 6.81
C ASP A 105 -20.18 -5.85 8.14
N THR A 106 -18.86 -5.96 8.23
CA THR A 106 -18.06 -5.51 9.37
C THR A 106 -16.66 -5.11 8.92
N ILE A 107 -16.17 -3.98 9.44
CA ILE A 107 -14.80 -3.51 9.23
C ILE A 107 -14.01 -3.75 10.52
N VAL A 108 -12.98 -4.59 10.45
CA VAL A 108 -12.06 -4.89 11.54
C VAL A 108 -10.72 -4.25 11.25
N LYS A 109 -10.20 -3.49 12.22
CA LYS A 109 -8.92 -2.78 12.11
C LYS A 109 -7.90 -3.52 12.97
N MET A 110 -6.87 -4.05 12.34
CA MET A 110 -5.83 -4.84 12.97
C MET A 110 -4.55 -4.02 13.11
N GLU A 111 -3.81 -4.27 14.18
CA GLU A 111 -2.48 -3.69 14.36
C GLU A 111 -1.43 -4.45 13.55
N GLY A 112 -0.50 -3.71 12.94
CA GLY A 112 0.58 -4.25 12.12
C GLY A 112 0.45 -3.87 10.65
N GLY A 113 1.19 -4.56 9.79
CA GLY A 113 1.23 -4.30 8.35
C GLY A 113 2.48 -4.92 7.74
N ALA A 114 2.64 -4.78 6.42
CA ALA A 114 3.84 -5.18 5.73
C ALA A 114 5.03 -4.27 6.10
N ASP A 115 6.25 -4.81 6.06
CA ASP A 115 7.46 -3.99 6.19
C ASP A 115 7.53 -2.98 5.04
N THR A 116 7.80 -1.72 5.37
CA THR A 116 7.79 -0.59 4.44
C THR A 116 8.75 -0.80 3.27
N GLY A 117 8.36 -0.31 2.08
CA GLY A 117 9.15 -0.50 0.86
C GLY A 117 10.41 0.38 0.80
N PHE A 118 10.47 1.42 1.62
CA PHE A 118 11.49 2.46 1.59
C PHE A 118 12.69 2.13 2.49
N ARG A 119 13.89 2.28 1.93
CA ARG A 119 15.11 2.26 2.73
C ARG A 119 15.18 3.57 3.52
N HIS A 120 15.18 3.50 4.85
CA HIS A 120 15.40 4.66 5.71
C HIS A 120 16.76 5.31 5.35
N VAL A 121 16.73 6.50 4.75
CA VAL A 121 17.93 7.28 4.45
C VAL A 121 18.19 8.17 5.64
N VAL A 122 19.15 7.78 6.49
CA VAL A 122 19.68 8.68 7.52
C VAL A 122 20.44 9.83 6.84
N PRO A 123 20.39 11.07 7.37
CA PRO A 123 21.20 12.17 6.86
C PRO A 123 22.67 11.77 6.74
N THR A 124 23.32 12.14 5.65
CA THR A 124 24.73 11.83 5.40
C THR A 124 25.59 12.29 6.58
N GLU A 125 26.11 11.35 7.37
CA GLU A 125 27.14 11.65 8.36
C GLU A 125 28.42 12.02 7.61
N TYR A 126 28.85 13.28 7.73
CA TYR A 126 30.13 13.72 7.21
C TYR A 126 31.22 13.39 8.25
N PRO A 127 32.05 12.35 8.06
CA PRO A 127 33.17 12.12 8.95
C PRO A 127 34.14 13.30 8.83
N THR A 128 34.44 13.97 9.94
CA THR A 128 35.48 15.01 9.99
C THR A 128 36.84 14.39 9.63
N ARG A 129 37.49 14.89 8.57
CA ARG A 129 38.82 14.43 8.15
C ARG A 129 39.77 15.61 7.99
N LEU A 130 40.96 15.48 8.55
CA LEU A 130 42.08 16.41 8.37
C LEU A 130 42.99 15.85 7.26
N LEU A 131 43.18 16.61 6.18
CA LEU A 131 44.07 16.24 5.08
C LEU A 131 45.36 17.04 5.16
N HIS A 132 46.50 16.37 5.34
CA HIS A 132 47.82 16.99 5.31
C HIS A 132 48.47 16.70 3.96
N PHE A 133 48.60 17.73 3.13
CA PHE A 133 49.30 17.65 1.86
C PHE A 133 50.77 18.01 2.05
N LYS A 134 51.68 17.12 1.63
CA LYS A 134 53.12 17.38 1.56
C LYS A 134 53.59 17.16 0.13
N GLY A 135 54.09 18.21 -0.50
CA GLY A 135 54.69 18.15 -1.84
C GLY A 135 56.20 18.37 -1.75
N SER A 136 56.96 17.61 -2.54
CA SER A 136 58.38 17.85 -2.80
C SER A 136 58.53 18.34 -4.24
N ARG A 137 59.12 19.52 -4.42
CA ARG A 137 59.47 20.04 -5.74
C ARG A 137 60.66 19.25 -6.29
N LYS A 138 60.57 18.78 -7.53
CA LYS A 138 61.69 18.20 -8.29
C LYS A 138 62.52 19.30 -8.91
#